data_AF-A0A3S0IRG1-F1
#
_entry.id   AF-A0A3S0IRG1-F1
#
_cell.length_a   1.000
_cell.length_b   1.000
_cell.length_c   1.000
_cell.angle_alpha   90.00
_cell.angle_beta   90.00
_cell.angle_gamma   90.00
#
_symmetry.space_group_name_H-M   'P 1'
#
loop_
_entity.id
_entity.type
_entity.pdbx_description
1 polymer ?
#
loop_
_entity_poly.entity_id
_entity_poly.type
_entity_poly.pdbx_seq_one_letter_code
_entity_poly.pdbx_strand_id
1 'polypeptide(L)'
;MNKKPDRKTAMMQIIEHVRTDFPLDAPETQICGTTCVGCPKKLLELVDSEMMYWESNIEAGEVPNLGEISRFAKLCKNVRRGLIRNGLMEK
;
A
#
# COMPACT_ATOMS: atom_id res chain seq x y z
N MET A 1 2.83 -16.25 23.64
CA MET A 1 3.80 -15.20 23.25
C MET A 1 3.64 -14.95 21.75
N ASN A 2 3.30 -13.74 21.34
CA ASN A 2 3.19 -13.43 19.91
C ASN A 2 4.61 -13.17 19.37
N LYS A 3 5.20 -14.18 18.72
CA LYS A 3 6.56 -14.09 18.17
C LYS A 3 6.53 -13.05 17.05
N LYS A 4 7.51 -12.13 17.02
CA LYS A 4 7.63 -11.18 15.91
C LYS A 4 7.75 -11.97 14.59
N PRO A 5 7.04 -11.57 13.52
CA PRO A 5 7.13 -12.23 12.23
C PRO A 5 8.54 -12.09 11.66
N ASP A 6 8.94 -13.02 10.80
CA ASP A 6 10.11 -12.83 9.96
C ASP A 6 9.87 -11.76 8.89
N ARG A 7 10.92 -11.39 8.16
CA ARG A 7 10.88 -10.28 7.20
C ARG A 7 9.94 -10.53 6.03
N LYS A 8 9.87 -11.77 5.53
CA LYS A 8 8.97 -12.14 4.44
C LYS A 8 7.52 -12.08 4.93
N THR A 9 7.24 -12.68 6.08
CA THR A 9 5.90 -12.61 6.69
C THR A 9 5.49 -11.18 7.02
N ALA A 10 6.40 -10.34 7.52
CA ALA A 10 6.11 -8.94 7.82
C ALA A 10 5.74 -8.13 6.58
N MET A 11 6.46 -8.32 5.47
CA MET A 11 6.12 -7.66 4.20
C MET A 11 4.76 -8.13 3.67
N MET A 12 4.53 -9.45 3.62
CA MET A 12 3.26 -10.01 3.16
C MET A 12 2.07 -9.56 4.02
N GLN A 13 2.25 -9.44 5.34
CA GLN A 13 1.20 -8.90 6.22
C GLN A 13 0.85 -7.45 5.89
N ILE A 14 1.84 -6.61 5.56
CA ILE A 14 1.56 -5.22 5.15
C ILE A 14 0.78 -5.21 3.83
N ILE A 15 1.19 -6.03 2.85
CA ILE A 15 0.50 -6.14 1.56
C ILE A 15 -0.96 -6.57 1.77
N GLU A 16 -1.20 -7.60 2.57
CA GLU A 16 -2.55 -8.09 2.86
C GLU A 16 -3.40 -7.01 3.54
N HIS A 17 -2.87 -6.32 4.56
CA HIS A 17 -3.59 -5.23 5.21
C HIS A 17 -3.93 -4.09 4.26
N VAL A 18 -3.04 -3.75 3.34
CA VAL A 18 -3.28 -2.69 2.35
C VAL A 18 -4.33 -3.13 1.34
N ARG A 19 -4.28 -4.38 0.88
CA ARG A 19 -5.27 -4.95 -0.04
C ARG A 19 -6.67 -4.97 0.56
N THR A 20 -6.80 -5.23 1.86
CA THR A 20 -8.11 -5.20 2.55
C THR A 20 -8.61 -3.79 2.85
N ASP A 21 -7.70 -2.87 3.19
CA ASP A 21 -8.09 -1.55 3.68
C ASP A 21 -8.27 -0.52 2.55
N PHE A 22 -7.53 -0.63 1.45
CA PHE A 22 -7.52 0.41 0.41
C PHE A 22 -8.58 0.13 -0.65
N PRO A 23 -9.25 1.17 -1.19
CA PRO A 23 -10.26 1.03 -2.23
C PRO A 23 -9.62 0.82 -3.62
N LEU A 24 -8.77 -0.21 -3.78
CA LEU A 24 -7.99 -0.45 -5.00
C LEU A 24 -8.87 -0.82 -6.21
N ASP A 25 -9.95 -1.58 -5.97
CA ASP A 25 -10.87 -2.05 -7.02
C ASP A 25 -12.13 -1.18 -7.18
N ALA A 26 -12.24 -0.10 -6.41
CA ALA A 26 -13.47 0.69 -6.37
C ALA A 26 -13.56 1.61 -7.61
N PRO A 27 -14.60 1.48 -8.47
CA PRO A 27 -14.70 2.22 -9.73
C PRO A 27 -14.81 3.75 -9.52
N GLU A 28 -15.30 4.19 -8.38
CA GLU A 28 -15.35 5.59 -7.95
C GLU A 28 -13.97 6.26 -7.81
N THR A 29 -12.90 5.46 -7.63
CA THR A 29 -11.52 5.95 -7.61
C THR A 29 -10.97 6.25 -9.01
N GLN A 30 -11.69 5.90 -10.07
CA GLN A 30 -11.29 6.12 -11.46
C GLN A 30 -11.70 7.51 -11.99
N ILE A 31 -12.46 8.28 -11.22
CA ILE A 31 -12.94 9.61 -11.62
C ILE A 31 -11.88 10.66 -11.30
N CYS A 32 -11.40 11.35 -12.35
CA CYS A 32 -10.49 12.47 -12.20
C CYS A 32 -11.26 13.68 -11.61
N GLY A 33 -10.86 14.13 -10.42
CA GLY A 33 -11.42 15.33 -9.80
C GLY A 33 -10.86 16.63 -10.39
N THR A 34 -11.51 17.77 -10.11
CA THR A 34 -11.09 19.09 -10.60
C THR A 34 -9.85 19.66 -9.89
N THR A 35 -9.42 19.06 -8.76
CA THR A 35 -8.26 19.49 -7.96
C THR A 35 -7.14 18.46 -8.05
N CYS A 36 -6.05 18.80 -8.73
CA CYS A 36 -4.89 17.91 -8.96
C CYS A 36 -3.78 18.02 -7.89
N VAL A 37 -4.14 18.17 -6.61
CA VAL A 37 -3.14 18.16 -5.50
C VAL A 37 -3.12 16.77 -4.85
N GLY A 38 -2.48 15.83 -5.55
CA GLY A 38 -2.41 14.43 -5.15
C GLY A 38 -3.65 13.65 -5.56
N CYS A 39 -3.72 13.27 -6.85
CA CYS A 39 -4.81 12.50 -7.40
C CYS A 39 -4.92 11.15 -6.67
N PRO A 40 -6.07 10.82 -6.05
CA PRO A 40 -6.22 9.59 -5.29
C PRO A 40 -5.98 8.34 -6.15
N LYS A 41 -6.39 8.37 -7.43
CA LYS A 41 -6.07 7.32 -8.40
C LYS A 41 -4.56 7.06 -8.50
N LYS A 42 -3.75 8.12 -8.61
CA LYS A 42 -2.29 7.98 -8.74
C LYS A 42 -1.66 7.43 -7.47
N LEU A 43 -2.22 7.76 -6.31
CA LEU A 43 -1.77 7.21 -5.03
C LEU A 43 -2.09 5.72 -4.91
N LEU A 44 -3.27 5.29 -5.36
CA LEU A 44 -3.65 3.87 -5.40
C LEU A 44 -2.78 3.10 -6.39
N GLU A 45 -2.60 3.61 -7.61
CA GLU A 45 -1.68 3.02 -8.62
C GLU A 45 -0.25 2.85 -8.09
N LEU A 46 0.26 3.86 -7.35
CA LEU A 46 1.59 3.80 -6.76
C LEU A 46 1.71 2.64 -5.76
N VAL A 47 0.73 2.52 -4.85
CA VAL A 47 0.74 1.46 -3.84
C VAL A 47 0.55 0.09 -4.47
N ASP A 48 -0.33 -0.01 -5.46
CA ASP A 48 -0.57 -1.25 -6.20
C ASP A 48 0.71 -1.74 -6.90
N SER A 49 1.42 -0.85 -7.59
CA SER A 49 2.69 -1.19 -8.23
C SER A 49 3.77 -1.68 -7.25
N GLU A 50 3.82 -1.09 -6.05
CA GLU A 50 4.78 -1.49 -5.01
C GLU A 50 4.39 -2.82 -4.37
N MET A 51 3.10 -3.12 -4.22
CA MET A 51 2.63 -4.44 -3.79
C MET A 51 3.04 -5.51 -4.81
N MET A 52 2.74 -5.30 -6.09
CA MET A 52 3.11 -6.24 -7.16
C MET A 52 4.62 -6.48 -7.22
N TYR A 53 5.43 -5.42 -7.05
CA TYR A 53 6.89 -5.55 -6.97
C TYR A 53 7.33 -6.47 -5.83
N TRP A 54 6.82 -6.25 -4.62
CA TRP A 54 7.20 -7.07 -3.47
C TRP A 54 6.67 -8.50 -3.53
N GLU A 55 5.44 -8.71 -4.02
CA GLU A 55 4.89 -10.05 -4.22
C GLU A 55 5.75 -10.84 -5.21
N SER A 56 6.09 -10.25 -6.35
CA SER A 56 6.93 -10.89 -7.37
C SER A 56 8.32 -11.23 -6.83
N ASN A 57 8.97 -10.33 -6.09
CA ASN A 57 10.30 -10.60 -5.53
C ASN A 57 10.25 -11.70 -4.46
N ILE A 58 9.22 -11.69 -3.62
CA ILE A 58 9.03 -12.69 -2.57
C ILE A 58 8.71 -14.07 -3.15
N GLU A 59 7.98 -14.12 -4.26
CA GLU A 59 7.71 -15.34 -5.03
C GLU A 59 8.99 -15.88 -5.67
N ALA A 60 9.85 -14.99 -6.19
CA ALA A 60 11.18 -15.31 -6.71
C ALA A 60 12.19 -15.76 -5.62
N GLY A 61 11.81 -15.73 -4.36
CA GLY A 61 12.64 -16.17 -3.23
C GLY A 61 13.48 -15.06 -2.60
N GLU A 62 13.32 -13.80 -3.01
CA GLU A 62 13.95 -12.67 -2.35
C GLU A 62 13.32 -12.39 -0.99
N VAL A 63 14.14 -11.96 -0.03
CA VAL A 63 13.69 -11.63 1.33
C VAL A 63 13.98 -10.16 1.60
N PRO A 64 12.95 -9.32 1.81
CA PRO A 64 13.15 -7.90 2.05
C PRO A 64 13.97 -7.66 3.31
N ASN A 65 14.75 -6.58 3.36
CA ASN A 65 15.39 -6.11 4.58
C ASN A 65 14.43 -5.24 5.41
N LEU A 66 14.80 -4.98 6.67
CA LEU A 66 13.98 -4.18 7.58
C LEU A 66 13.79 -2.72 7.10
N GLY A 67 14.77 -2.20 6.35
CA GLY A 67 14.68 -0.87 5.74
C GLY A 67 13.61 -0.80 4.65
N GLU A 68 13.53 -1.82 3.80
CA GLU A 68 12.53 -1.96 2.75
C GLU A 68 11.12 -2.08 3.31
N ILE A 69 10.94 -2.96 4.31
CA ILE A 69 9.67 -3.10 5.04
C ILE A 69 9.26 -1.75 5.63
N SER A 70 10.19 -1.02 6.25
CA SER A 70 9.91 0.28 6.86
C SER A 70 9.56 1.34 5.81
N ARG A 71 10.22 1.35 4.65
CA ARG A 71 9.93 2.27 3.55
C ARG A 71 8.56 1.98 2.94
N PHE A 72 8.25 0.72 2.66
CA PHE A 72 6.96 0.30 2.13
C PHE A 72 5.82 0.65 3.11
N ALA A 73 5.96 0.30 4.39
CA ALA A 73 4.97 0.67 5.41
C ALA A 73 4.76 2.20 5.52
N LYS A 74 5.83 2.99 5.36
CA LYS A 74 5.75 4.47 5.36
C LYS A 74 5.02 4.98 4.11
N LEU A 75 5.28 4.39 2.95
CA LEU A 75 4.58 4.70 1.71
C LEU A 75 3.07 4.47 1.88
N CYS A 76 2.66 3.29 2.34
CA CYS A 76 1.25 2.97 2.58
C CYS A 76 0.60 3.96 3.54
N LYS A 77 1.26 4.31 4.66
CA LYS A 77 0.75 5.34 5.60
C LYS A 77 0.57 6.71 4.96
N ASN A 78 1.48 7.13 4.09
CA ASN A 78 1.38 8.41 3.39
C ASN A 78 0.23 8.40 2.37
N VAL A 79 0.04 7.29 1.66
CA VAL A 79 -1.08 7.12 0.73
C VAL A 79 -2.40 7.12 1.48
N ARG A 80 -2.54 6.37 2.59
CA ARG A 80 -3.75 6.42 3.44
C ARG A 80 -4.11 7.85 3.85
N ARG A 81 -3.13 8.66 4.27
CA ARG A 81 -3.35 10.09 4.57
C ARG A 81 -3.80 10.89 3.35
N GLY A 82 -3.29 10.57 2.17
CA GLY A 82 -3.77 11.13 0.91
C GLY A 82 -5.23 10.77 0.63
N LEU A 83 -5.59 9.50 0.78
CA LEU A 83 -6.96 9.01 0.55
C LEU A 83 -7.97 9.61 1.51
N ILE A 84 -7.63 9.70 2.81
CA ILE A 84 -8.46 10.37 3.82
C ILE A 84 -8.70 11.83 3.46
N ARG A 85 -7.66 12.56 3.02
CA ARG A 85 -7.81 13.97 2.61
C ARG A 85 -8.70 14.15 1.39
N ASN A 86 -8.80 13.11 0.54
CA ASN A 86 -9.66 13.08 -0.63
C ASN A 86 -11.05 12.48 -0.35
N GLY A 87 -11.36 12.15 0.90
CA GLY A 87 -12.68 11.63 1.29
C GLY A 87 -12.94 10.17 0.89
N LEU A 88 -11.90 9.41 0.52
CA LEU A 88 -12.02 8.02 0.07
C LEU A 88 -11.83 6.99 1.19
N MET A 89 -11.42 7.44 2.37
CA MET A 89 -11.21 6.58 3.55
C MET A 89 -11.48 7.36 4.83
N GLU A 90 -11.86 6.64 5.89
CA GLU A 90 -12.02 7.19 7.24
C GLU A 90 -10.68 7.30 7.99
N LYS A 91 -10.64 8.16 9.02
CA LYS A 91 -9.43 8.47 9.79
C LYS A 91 -8.97 7.32 10.68
#